data_AF-W1XCV6-F1
#
_entry.id   AF-W1XCV6-F1
#
_cell.length_a   1.000
_cell.length_b   1.000
_cell.length_c   1.000
_cell.angle_alpha   90.00
_cell.angle_beta   90.00
_cell.angle_gamma   90.00
#
_symmetry.space_group_name_H-M   'P 1'
#
loop_
_entity.id
_entity.type
_entity.pdbx_description
1 polymer ?
#
loop_
_entity_poly.entity_id
_entity_poly.type
_entity_poly.pdbx_seq_one_letter_code
_entity_poly.pdbx_strand_id
1 'polypeptide(L)'
;ASAGNDQPSDAQTITFVADKATATVSGIEVIGNYALADGKAKQTYKVTVTDANNNLLKDSEVTLTASPANLALDPDGTATTNEQGQAIFTATTTVAATYTLKAQVSQTNGQVSTKTAESKFVADDKNAELTASSDVQSLVADGKSTAKLEVTLFSANNPVGGNVWVDIEAPEGVTEKDYQFLPSKNDHFVSGKITRTFSTSKPGVYTFTFNALTYGGYEMKPVTVTITAVDADT
;
A
#
# COMPACT_ATOMS: atom_id res chain seq x y z
N ALA A 1 10.67 73.75 -32.89
CA ALA A 1 11.20 73.38 -31.57
C ALA A 1 10.72 71.99 -31.24
N SER A 2 11.62 71.02 -31.05
CA SER A 2 11.28 69.69 -30.53
C SER A 2 11.53 69.73 -29.03
N ALA A 3 10.50 69.54 -28.21
CA ALA A 3 10.68 69.37 -26.78
C ALA A 3 11.13 67.92 -26.52
N GLY A 4 12.39 67.74 -26.14
CA GLY A 4 12.88 66.46 -25.62
C GLY A 4 12.33 66.25 -24.22
N ASN A 5 11.52 65.22 -24.04
CA ASN A 5 11.08 64.77 -22.72
C ASN A 5 12.01 63.64 -22.26
N ASP A 6 13.24 64.00 -21.91
CA ASP A 6 14.16 63.10 -21.20
C ASP A 6 13.84 63.16 -19.70
N GLN A 7 12.77 62.47 -19.32
CA GLN A 7 12.61 62.05 -17.94
C GLN A 7 13.17 60.62 -17.83
N PRO A 8 14.35 60.41 -17.23
CA PRO A 8 14.76 59.07 -16.87
C PRO A 8 13.74 58.55 -15.86
N SER A 9 12.98 57.52 -16.23
CA SER A 9 12.18 56.80 -15.25
C SER A 9 13.16 56.07 -14.33
N ASP A 10 13.32 56.54 -13.10
CA ASP A 10 13.98 55.79 -12.04
C ASP A 10 13.13 54.56 -11.72
N ALA A 11 13.30 53.50 -12.51
CA ALA A 11 12.65 52.22 -12.29
C ALA A 11 13.24 51.60 -11.02
N GLN A 12 12.61 51.87 -9.87
CA GLN A 12 12.93 51.22 -8.62
C GLN A 12 12.42 49.79 -8.65
N THR A 13 13.33 48.82 -8.68
CA THR A 13 13.00 47.41 -8.51
C THR A 13 12.60 47.16 -7.07
N ILE A 14 11.30 46.95 -6.82
CA ILE A 14 10.81 46.49 -5.51
C ILE A 14 10.97 44.97 -5.48
N THR A 15 11.91 44.46 -4.67
CA THR A 15 12.01 43.03 -4.38
C THR A 15 11.22 42.70 -3.11
N PHE A 16 10.11 41.98 -3.25
CA PHE A 16 9.44 41.37 -2.11
C PHE A 16 10.28 40.19 -1.64
N VAL A 17 10.87 40.31 -0.45
CA VAL A 17 11.65 39.24 0.16
C VAL A 17 10.69 38.40 1.01
N ALA A 18 10.51 37.13 0.63
CA ALA A 18 9.70 36.19 1.42
C ALA A 18 10.32 35.97 2.81
N ASP A 19 9.48 35.98 3.84
CA ASP A 19 9.94 35.97 5.24
C ASP A 19 10.24 34.55 5.75
N LYS A 20 11.52 34.21 5.85
CA LYS A 20 11.98 32.92 6.39
C LYS A 20 11.70 32.75 7.90
N ALA A 21 11.41 33.82 8.63
CA ALA A 21 11.05 33.74 10.04
C ALA A 21 9.63 33.20 10.25
N THR A 22 8.78 33.23 9.23
CA THR A 22 7.40 32.72 9.28
C THR A 22 7.15 31.56 8.32
N ALA A 23 8.21 30.87 7.91
CA ALA A 23 8.14 29.73 7.01
C ALA A 23 7.17 28.65 7.51
N THR A 24 6.26 28.24 6.63
CA THR A 24 5.17 27.32 6.90
C THR A 24 5.07 26.28 5.80
N VAL A 25 4.92 25.00 6.17
CA VAL A 25 4.59 23.95 5.19
C VAL A 25 3.12 24.07 4.80
N SER A 26 2.83 24.64 3.64
CA SER A 26 1.46 24.88 3.18
C SER A 26 0.79 23.65 2.60
N GLY A 27 1.56 22.68 2.09
CA GLY A 27 1.02 21.46 1.47
C GLY A 27 2.06 20.39 1.18
N ILE A 28 1.58 19.15 1.07
CA ILE A 28 2.33 18.02 0.50
C ILE A 28 1.43 17.43 -0.59
N GLU A 29 1.85 17.54 -1.85
CA GLU A 29 1.17 16.92 -2.99
C GLU A 29 1.81 15.55 -3.23
N VAL A 30 0.97 14.51 -3.32
CA VAL A 30 1.40 13.13 -3.61
C VAL A 30 0.98 12.76 -5.03
N ILE A 31 1.96 12.62 -5.91
CA ILE A 31 1.78 12.28 -7.32
C ILE A 31 2.15 10.81 -7.53
N GLY A 32 1.28 10.07 -8.21
CA GLY A 32 1.43 8.63 -8.42
C GLY A 32 0.97 7.79 -7.23
N ASN A 33 0.06 8.32 -6.40
CA ASN A 33 -0.52 7.55 -5.29
C ASN A 33 -1.08 6.21 -5.80
N TYR A 34 -0.97 5.15 -4.99
CA TYR A 34 -1.26 3.76 -5.36
C TYR A 34 -0.29 3.13 -6.37
N ALA A 35 0.95 3.62 -6.46
CA ALA A 35 2.02 2.94 -7.21
C ALA A 35 2.30 1.52 -6.69
N LEU A 36 2.78 0.63 -7.55
CA LEU A 36 3.18 -0.73 -7.17
C LEU A 36 4.39 -0.72 -6.22
N ALA A 37 4.35 -1.59 -5.21
CA ALA A 37 5.47 -1.81 -4.30
C ALA A 37 6.49 -2.80 -4.89
N ASP A 38 7.00 -2.51 -6.09
CA ASP A 38 7.93 -3.37 -6.86
C ASP A 38 9.40 -2.90 -6.79
N GLY A 39 9.67 -1.85 -6.01
CA GLY A 39 10.99 -1.21 -5.92
C GLY A 39 11.37 -0.37 -7.14
N LYS A 40 10.49 -0.21 -8.13
CA LYS A 40 10.76 0.50 -9.40
C LYS A 40 9.77 1.63 -9.64
N ALA A 41 8.48 1.40 -9.39
CA ALA A 41 7.45 2.41 -9.51
C ALA A 41 7.70 3.53 -8.49
N LYS A 42 7.69 4.76 -8.99
CA LYS A 42 8.01 5.95 -8.20
C LYS A 42 6.75 6.72 -7.85
N GLN A 43 6.71 7.23 -6.63
CA GLN A 43 5.86 8.36 -6.27
C GLN A 43 6.70 9.63 -6.21
N THR A 44 6.07 10.77 -6.44
CA THR A 44 6.70 12.09 -6.29
C THR A 44 5.95 12.89 -5.24
N TYR A 45 6.68 13.47 -4.30
CA TYR A 45 6.16 14.31 -3.24
C TYR A 45 6.64 15.73 -3.45
N LYS A 46 5.70 16.67 -3.61
CA LYS A 46 6.01 18.10 -3.68
C LYS A 46 5.57 18.76 -2.39
N VAL A 47 6.54 19.21 -1.60
CA VAL A 47 6.29 19.98 -0.39
C VAL A 47 6.35 21.46 -0.73
N THR A 48 5.26 22.19 -0.49
CA THR A 48 5.21 23.64 -0.74
C THR A 48 5.39 24.39 0.56
N VAL A 49 6.25 25.42 0.54
CA VAL A 49 6.56 26.27 1.69
C VAL A 49 6.19 27.71 1.39
N THR A 50 5.44 28.33 2.29
CA THR A 50 5.02 29.74 2.21
C THR A 50 5.30 30.48 3.50
N ASP A 51 5.41 31.81 3.43
CA ASP A 51 5.42 32.64 4.64
C ASP A 51 4.00 32.85 5.18
N ALA A 52 3.84 33.60 6.27
CA ALA A 52 2.53 33.90 6.86
C ALA A 52 1.58 34.69 5.93
N ASN A 53 2.10 35.33 4.88
CA ASN A 53 1.33 36.09 3.89
C ASN A 53 1.05 35.27 2.62
N ASN A 54 1.35 33.97 2.63
CA ASN A 54 1.25 33.05 1.49
C ASN A 54 2.21 33.35 0.33
N ASN A 55 3.33 34.06 0.58
CA ASN A 55 4.38 34.18 -0.43
C ASN A 55 5.20 32.89 -0.49
N LEU A 56 5.52 32.42 -1.69
CA LEU A 56 6.35 31.23 -1.89
C LEU A 56 7.79 31.47 -1.41
N LEU A 57 8.31 30.55 -0.61
CA LEU A 57 9.66 30.65 -0.05
C LEU A 57 10.62 29.76 -0.83
N LYS A 58 11.49 30.38 -1.63
CA LYS A 58 12.66 29.71 -2.22
C LYS A 58 13.79 29.56 -1.22
N ASP A 59 14.69 28.61 -1.47
CA ASP A 59 15.90 28.35 -0.67
C ASP A 59 15.60 28.05 0.82
N SER A 60 14.47 27.39 1.10
CA SER A 60 14.13 26.85 2.41
C SER A 60 14.46 25.36 2.46
N GLU A 61 15.18 24.94 3.49
CA GLU A 61 15.48 23.52 3.73
C GLU A 61 14.25 22.83 4.33
N VAL A 62 13.75 21.82 3.63
CA VAL A 62 12.62 20.99 4.05
C VAL A 62 13.15 19.61 4.40
N THR A 63 12.80 19.11 5.58
CA THR A 63 12.99 17.71 5.95
C THR A 63 11.70 16.93 5.70
N LEU A 64 11.75 15.87 4.92
CA LEU A 64 10.67 14.92 4.72
C LEU A 64 11.03 13.58 5.36
N THR A 65 10.10 13.07 6.17
CA THR A 65 10.21 11.75 6.79
C THR A 65 8.96 10.94 6.47
N ALA A 66 9.08 9.62 6.52
CA ALA A 66 7.97 8.71 6.29
C ALA A 66 7.92 7.63 7.38
N SER A 67 6.70 7.24 7.74
CA SER A 67 6.44 6.10 8.61
C SER A 67 5.48 5.15 7.91
N PRO A 68 5.77 3.84 7.82
CA PRO A 68 6.95 3.16 8.36
C PRO A 68 8.27 3.52 7.63
N ALA A 69 9.42 3.25 8.27
CA ALA A 69 10.75 3.71 7.82
C ALA A 69 11.34 2.97 6.60
N ASN A 70 10.61 2.03 6.02
CA ASN A 70 11.03 1.24 4.85
C ASN A 70 10.71 1.91 3.51
N LEU A 71 10.20 3.14 3.51
CA LEU A 71 10.04 3.94 2.30
C LEU A 71 11.40 4.56 1.92
N ALA A 72 11.92 4.22 0.75
CA ALA A 72 13.17 4.79 0.26
C ALA A 72 12.88 6.14 -0.39
N LEU A 73 13.20 7.23 0.31
CA LEU A 73 13.10 8.61 -0.17
C LEU A 73 14.36 9.00 -0.96
N ASP A 74 14.18 9.80 -2.01
CA ASP A 74 15.24 10.41 -2.79
C ASP A 74 14.88 11.88 -3.13
N PRO A 75 15.58 12.88 -2.59
CA PRO A 75 16.70 12.75 -1.65
C PRO A 75 16.26 12.18 -0.28
N ASP A 76 17.18 11.53 0.43
CA ASP A 76 16.92 11.03 1.77
C ASP A 76 16.96 12.18 2.80
N GLY A 77 15.86 12.36 3.52
CA GLY A 77 15.74 13.35 4.57
C GLY A 77 15.46 14.77 4.08
N THR A 78 16.36 15.44 3.35
CA THR A 78 16.24 16.89 3.10
C THR A 78 16.30 17.30 1.62
N ALA A 79 15.54 18.34 1.28
CA ALA A 79 15.61 19.02 -0.01
C ALA A 79 15.36 20.52 0.16
N THR A 80 15.91 21.33 -0.73
CA THR A 80 15.72 22.79 -0.74
C THR A 80 14.59 23.19 -1.67
N THR A 81 13.79 24.17 -1.28
CA THR A 81 12.71 24.69 -2.12
C THR A 81 13.22 25.47 -3.33
N ASN A 82 12.62 25.23 -4.50
CA ASN A 82 12.90 25.95 -5.74
C ASN A 82 12.20 27.34 -5.80
N GLU A 83 12.24 27.99 -6.96
CA GLU A 83 11.58 29.30 -7.19
C GLU A 83 10.07 29.28 -6.98
N GLN A 84 9.43 28.12 -7.08
CA GLN A 84 8.00 27.92 -6.82
C GLN A 84 7.74 27.57 -5.34
N GLY A 85 8.73 27.70 -4.46
CA GLY A 85 8.62 27.34 -3.05
C GLY A 85 8.44 25.84 -2.82
N GLN A 86 8.87 25.00 -3.78
CA GLN A 86 8.65 23.56 -3.75
C GLN A 86 9.95 22.78 -3.52
N ALA A 87 9.95 21.94 -2.49
CA ALA A 87 10.94 20.88 -2.30
C ALA A 87 10.37 19.58 -2.88
N ILE A 88 11.16 18.91 -3.73
CA ILE A 88 10.70 17.72 -4.48
C ILE A 88 11.45 16.50 -3.97
N PHE A 89 10.68 15.46 -3.65
CA PHE A 89 11.17 14.15 -3.27
C PHE A 89 10.54 13.10 -4.18
N THR A 90 11.23 11.99 -4.37
CA THR A 90 10.66 10.78 -4.96
C THR A 90 10.76 9.64 -3.97
N ALA A 91 9.95 8.60 -4.15
CA ALA A 91 10.01 7.42 -3.32
C ALA A 91 9.77 6.13 -4.08
N THR A 92 10.45 5.09 -3.62
CA THR A 92 10.22 3.69 -4.03
C THR A 92 10.13 2.81 -2.79
N THR A 93 9.48 1.65 -2.92
CA THR A 93 9.41 0.64 -1.87
C THR A 93 9.13 -0.72 -2.47
N THR A 94 9.59 -1.78 -1.80
CA THR A 94 9.19 -3.16 -2.08
C THR A 94 8.08 -3.65 -1.15
N VAL A 95 7.55 -2.77 -0.29
CA VAL A 95 6.53 -3.10 0.71
C VAL A 95 5.26 -2.30 0.43
N ALA A 96 4.16 -3.02 0.18
CA ALA A 96 2.84 -2.44 0.03
C ALA A 96 2.31 -2.00 1.39
N ALA A 97 2.11 -0.71 1.56
CA ALA A 97 1.63 -0.11 2.80
C ALA A 97 1.06 1.29 2.54
N THR A 98 0.30 1.78 3.51
CA THR A 98 0.03 3.21 3.65
C THR A 98 1.15 3.81 4.50
N TYR A 99 1.77 4.87 3.98
CA TYR A 99 2.82 5.64 4.60
C TYR A 99 2.28 7.00 5.04
N THR A 100 2.63 7.42 6.25
CA THR A 100 2.42 8.79 6.73
C THR A 100 3.68 9.58 6.47
N LEU A 101 3.59 10.53 5.54
CA LEU A 101 4.62 11.52 5.28
C LEU A 101 4.53 12.63 6.33
N LYS A 102 5.67 13.11 6.81
CA LYS A 102 5.79 14.29 7.67
C LYS A 102 6.87 15.20 7.11
N ALA A 103 6.45 16.35 6.60
CA ALA A 103 7.33 17.42 6.18
C ALA A 103 7.56 18.40 7.33
N GLN A 104 8.76 18.98 7.38
CA GLN A 104 9.20 19.93 8.38
C GLN A 104 10.04 21.03 7.74
N VAL A 105 9.81 22.27 8.15
CA VAL A 105 10.71 23.41 7.86
C VAL A 105 11.01 24.16 9.15
N SER A 106 12.28 24.50 9.36
CA SER A 106 12.71 25.31 10.50
C SER A 106 12.63 26.79 10.14
N GLN A 107 12.05 27.59 11.04
CA GLN A 107 11.99 29.04 10.95
C GLN A 107 13.27 29.63 11.53
N THR A 108 13.70 30.79 11.02
CA THR A 108 14.92 31.47 11.53
C THR A 108 14.79 31.97 12.97
N ASN A 109 13.56 32.07 13.50
CA ASN A 109 13.27 32.38 14.90
C ASN A 109 13.35 31.15 15.84
N GLY A 110 13.72 29.98 15.32
CA GLY A 110 13.85 28.73 16.08
C GLY A 110 12.56 27.90 16.19
N GLN A 111 11.42 28.37 15.66
CA GLN A 111 10.20 27.56 15.57
C GLN A 111 10.25 26.58 14.40
N VAL A 112 9.32 25.63 14.39
CA VAL A 112 9.25 24.58 13.38
C VAL A 112 7.81 24.46 12.89
N SER A 113 7.63 24.47 11.57
CA SER A 113 6.35 24.17 10.93
C SER A 113 6.36 22.74 10.40
N THR A 114 5.27 22.00 10.57
CA THR A 114 5.13 20.63 10.09
C THR A 114 3.79 20.41 9.41
N LYS A 115 3.75 19.46 8.46
CA LYS A 115 2.52 18.98 7.83
C LYS A 115 2.63 17.50 7.52
N THR A 116 1.50 16.80 7.49
CA THR A 116 1.43 15.39 7.14
C THR A 116 0.56 15.15 5.91
N ALA A 117 0.82 14.03 5.23
CA ALA A 117 0.02 13.51 4.13
C ALA A 117 0.15 11.98 4.07
N GLU A 118 -0.85 11.32 3.48
CA GLU A 118 -0.81 9.88 3.25
C GLU A 118 -0.31 9.57 1.83
N SER A 119 0.54 8.55 1.72
CA SER A 119 1.05 7.99 0.48
C SER A 119 0.88 6.48 0.52
N LYS A 120 0.21 5.87 -0.45
CA LYS A 120 -0.06 4.43 -0.46
C LYS A 120 0.65 3.75 -1.61
N PHE A 121 1.39 2.68 -1.32
CA PHE A 121 1.87 1.72 -2.32
C PHE A 121 1.06 0.43 -2.22
N VAL A 122 0.79 -0.21 -3.35
CA VAL A 122 -0.06 -1.41 -3.43
C VAL A 122 0.71 -2.61 -3.94
N ALA A 123 0.25 -3.81 -3.57
CA ALA A 123 0.77 -5.05 -4.12
C ALA A 123 0.35 -5.19 -5.59
N ASP A 124 1.12 -5.96 -6.38
CA ASP A 124 0.76 -6.30 -7.75
C ASP A 124 -0.21 -7.48 -7.75
N ASP A 125 -1.51 -7.17 -7.73
CA ASP A 125 -2.57 -8.18 -7.69
C ASP A 125 -2.59 -9.08 -8.94
N LYS A 126 -2.13 -8.59 -10.09
CA LYS A 126 -2.10 -9.36 -11.34
C LYS A 126 -1.04 -10.44 -11.36
N ASN A 127 0.08 -10.21 -10.67
CA ASN A 127 1.20 -11.15 -10.58
C ASN A 127 1.29 -11.83 -9.22
N ALA A 128 0.19 -11.83 -8.46
CA ALA A 128 0.10 -12.50 -7.19
C ALA A 128 0.16 -14.02 -7.35
N GLU A 129 0.80 -14.67 -6.39
CA GLU A 129 0.88 -16.12 -6.26
C GLU A 129 -0.13 -16.59 -5.22
N LEU A 130 -1.04 -17.46 -5.64
CA LEU A 130 -1.95 -18.18 -4.77
C LEU A 130 -1.27 -19.47 -4.31
N THR A 131 -1.25 -19.73 -3.01
CA THR A 131 -0.81 -21.01 -2.45
C THR A 131 -1.84 -21.53 -1.45
N ALA A 132 -1.93 -22.85 -1.31
CA ALA A 132 -2.78 -23.48 -0.33
C ALA A 132 -2.07 -24.70 0.28
N SER A 133 -2.26 -24.92 1.57
CA SER A 133 -1.66 -26.02 2.32
C SER A 133 -2.59 -26.52 3.41
N SER A 134 -2.33 -27.74 3.90
CA SER A 134 -2.96 -28.32 5.08
C SER A 134 -1.89 -28.60 6.13
N ASP A 135 -2.24 -28.46 7.41
CA ASP A 135 -1.40 -28.89 8.53
C ASP A 135 -1.28 -30.43 8.62
N VAL A 136 -2.30 -31.16 8.19
CA VAL A 136 -2.33 -32.62 8.12
C VAL A 136 -2.62 -33.13 6.70
N GLN A 137 -2.12 -34.32 6.38
CA GLN A 137 -2.46 -35.01 5.12
C GLN A 137 -3.66 -35.95 5.27
N SER A 138 -4.00 -36.31 6.51
CA SER A 138 -5.12 -37.20 6.83
C SER A 138 -5.77 -36.85 8.16
N LEU A 139 -7.05 -37.16 8.28
CA LEU A 139 -7.82 -37.05 9.52
C LEU A 139 -8.77 -38.25 9.69
N VAL A 140 -9.29 -38.44 10.89
CA VAL A 140 -10.35 -39.43 11.16
C VAL A 140 -11.70 -38.85 10.79
N ALA A 141 -12.52 -39.59 10.05
CA ALA A 141 -13.85 -39.17 9.60
C ALA A 141 -14.92 -39.26 10.72
N ASP A 142 -14.66 -38.66 11.88
CA ASP A 142 -15.54 -38.66 13.06
C ASP A 142 -16.39 -37.37 13.18
N GLY A 143 -16.26 -36.44 12.22
CA GLY A 143 -16.88 -35.12 12.23
C GLY A 143 -16.29 -34.14 13.26
N LYS A 144 -15.23 -34.52 13.98
CA LYS A 144 -14.60 -33.73 15.07
C LYS A 144 -13.13 -33.45 14.83
N SER A 145 -12.40 -34.44 14.31
CA SER A 145 -11.03 -34.31 13.86
C SER A 145 -10.98 -33.32 12.71
N THR A 146 -9.97 -32.45 12.72
CA THR A 146 -9.90 -31.34 11.78
C THR A 146 -8.57 -31.27 11.06
N ALA A 147 -8.61 -30.70 9.86
CA ALA A 147 -7.45 -30.22 9.14
C ALA A 147 -7.55 -28.70 8.99
N LYS A 148 -6.48 -27.99 9.32
CA LYS A 148 -6.38 -26.55 9.11
C LYS A 148 -5.78 -26.28 7.74
N LEU A 149 -6.60 -25.75 6.86
CA LEU A 149 -6.21 -25.25 5.55
C LEU A 149 -5.79 -23.79 5.63
N GLU A 150 -4.61 -23.49 5.11
CA GLU A 150 -4.08 -22.15 4.98
C GLU A 150 -3.93 -21.81 3.50
N VAL A 151 -4.62 -20.74 3.09
CA VAL A 151 -4.55 -20.19 1.73
C VAL A 151 -3.90 -18.83 1.82
N THR A 152 -2.86 -18.61 1.03
CA THR A 152 -2.16 -17.32 0.98
C THR A 152 -2.16 -16.76 -0.42
N LEU A 153 -2.17 -15.44 -0.49
CA LEU A 153 -2.16 -14.68 -1.73
C LEU A 153 -1.17 -13.52 -1.59
N PHE A 154 -0.04 -13.65 -2.26
CA PHE A 154 1.08 -12.72 -2.12
C PHE A 154 1.68 -12.38 -3.48
N SER A 155 1.98 -11.11 -3.69
CA SER A 155 2.85 -10.65 -4.77
C SER A 155 4.25 -10.46 -4.19
N ALA A 156 5.17 -11.37 -4.47
CA ALA A 156 6.43 -11.49 -3.75
C ALA A 156 6.17 -11.55 -2.23
N ASN A 157 6.60 -10.55 -1.45
CA ASN A 157 6.37 -10.49 -0.01
C ASN A 157 5.18 -9.60 0.39
N ASN A 158 4.43 -9.09 -0.59
CA ASN A 158 3.33 -8.16 -0.34
C ASN A 158 1.99 -8.91 -0.29
N PRO A 159 1.25 -8.82 0.82
CA PRO A 159 -0.08 -9.42 0.89
C PRO A 159 -1.03 -8.74 -0.07
N VAL A 160 -1.79 -9.53 -0.83
CA VAL A 160 -2.84 -9.04 -1.71
C VAL A 160 -4.18 -9.26 -1.01
N GLY A 161 -5.03 -8.24 -0.92
CA GLY A 161 -6.27 -8.32 -0.16
C GLY A 161 -7.33 -7.30 -0.55
N GLY A 162 -8.48 -7.36 0.13
CA GLY A 162 -9.61 -6.46 -0.07
C GLY A 162 -10.49 -6.87 -1.26
N ASN A 163 -10.01 -6.71 -2.49
CA ASN A 163 -10.81 -6.93 -3.71
C ASN A 163 -10.71 -8.35 -4.28
N VAL A 164 -9.93 -9.22 -3.65
CA VAL A 164 -9.74 -10.61 -4.04
C VAL A 164 -10.40 -11.51 -3.01
N TRP A 165 -11.22 -12.45 -3.46
CA TRP A 165 -11.82 -13.48 -2.62
C TRP A 165 -11.35 -14.86 -3.04
N VAL A 166 -11.40 -15.81 -2.11
CA VAL A 166 -11.20 -17.23 -2.42
C VAL A 166 -12.54 -17.91 -2.63
N ASP A 167 -12.62 -18.72 -3.67
CA ASP A 167 -13.66 -19.72 -3.85
C ASP A 167 -13.06 -21.12 -3.66
N ILE A 168 -13.79 -21.99 -2.95
CA ILE A 168 -13.33 -23.33 -2.60
C ILE A 168 -14.29 -24.34 -3.20
N GLU A 169 -13.83 -24.99 -4.27
CA GLU A 169 -14.57 -26.02 -4.96
C GLU A 169 -14.30 -27.39 -4.33
N ALA A 170 -15.37 -28.13 -4.09
CA ALA A 170 -15.30 -29.51 -3.62
C ALA A 170 -14.99 -30.46 -4.79
N PRO A 171 -14.40 -31.64 -4.53
CA PRO A 171 -14.26 -32.65 -5.56
C PRO A 171 -15.64 -33.14 -6.05
N GLU A 172 -15.69 -33.63 -7.28
CA GLU A 172 -16.93 -34.11 -7.91
C GLU A 172 -17.60 -35.20 -7.07
N GLY A 173 -18.91 -35.09 -6.88
CA GLY A 173 -19.71 -36.04 -6.10
C GLY A 173 -19.69 -35.83 -4.58
N VAL A 174 -18.86 -34.93 -4.05
CA VAL A 174 -18.88 -34.54 -2.63
C VAL A 174 -19.84 -33.38 -2.40
N THR A 175 -20.74 -33.51 -1.43
CA THR A 175 -21.73 -32.47 -1.11
C THR A 175 -21.41 -31.80 0.22
N GLU A 176 -21.86 -30.56 0.44
CA GLU A 176 -21.68 -29.85 1.72
C GLU A 176 -22.40 -30.50 2.92
N LYS A 177 -23.20 -31.55 2.69
CA LYS A 177 -23.74 -32.39 3.78
C LYS A 177 -22.68 -33.31 4.38
N ASP A 178 -21.60 -33.55 3.64
CA ASP A 178 -20.60 -34.56 3.94
C ASP A 178 -19.39 -34.00 4.68
N TYR A 179 -19.26 -32.68 4.73
CA TYR A 179 -18.12 -32.01 5.35
C TYR A 179 -18.47 -30.61 5.83
N GLN A 180 -17.59 -30.04 6.63
CA GLN A 180 -17.72 -28.69 7.14
C GLN A 180 -16.46 -27.88 6.86
N PHE A 181 -16.64 -26.61 6.48
CA PHE A 181 -15.61 -25.58 6.55
C PHE A 181 -15.98 -24.53 7.59
N LEU A 182 -15.04 -24.19 8.47
CA LEU A 182 -15.16 -23.09 9.42
C LEU A 182 -14.01 -22.07 9.28
N PRO A 183 -14.28 -20.77 9.09
CA PRO A 183 -15.59 -20.21 8.69
C PRO A 183 -16.02 -20.72 7.31
N SER A 184 -17.24 -20.41 6.88
CA SER A 184 -17.79 -20.85 5.59
C SER A 184 -16.91 -20.44 4.39
N LYS A 185 -17.13 -21.09 3.24
CA LYS A 185 -16.20 -21.15 2.10
C LYS A 185 -15.69 -19.79 1.59
N ASN A 186 -16.56 -18.77 1.50
CA ASN A 186 -16.20 -17.51 0.85
C ASN A 186 -15.75 -16.47 1.88
N ASP A 187 -14.55 -15.93 1.66
CA ASP A 187 -14.04 -14.79 2.41
C ASP A 187 -13.07 -14.00 1.52
N HIS A 188 -12.88 -12.73 1.87
CA HIS A 188 -11.88 -11.88 1.24
C HIS A 188 -10.51 -12.14 1.88
N PHE A 189 -9.45 -12.02 1.08
CA PHE A 189 -8.11 -12.06 1.66
C PHE A 189 -7.91 -10.84 2.57
N VAL A 190 -7.68 -11.10 3.86
CA VAL A 190 -7.25 -10.10 4.83
C VAL A 190 -5.75 -10.30 5.03
N SER A 191 -4.95 -9.28 4.70
CA SER A 191 -3.49 -9.35 4.77
C SER A 191 -2.93 -10.56 3.99
N GLY A 192 -3.51 -10.88 2.82
CA GLY A 192 -3.01 -11.95 1.95
C GLY A 192 -3.21 -13.36 2.50
N LYS A 193 -4.04 -13.55 3.53
CA LYS A 193 -4.22 -14.86 4.14
C LYS A 193 -5.68 -15.16 4.45
N ILE A 194 -6.03 -16.43 4.25
CA ILE A 194 -7.30 -17.03 4.67
C ILE A 194 -6.99 -18.36 5.37
N THR A 195 -7.77 -18.68 6.40
CA THR A 195 -7.69 -19.96 7.10
C THR A 195 -9.06 -20.61 7.13
N ARG A 196 -9.08 -21.93 6.93
CA ARG A 196 -10.28 -22.77 7.00
C ARG A 196 -9.99 -24.02 7.82
N THR A 197 -10.96 -24.44 8.61
CA THR A 197 -10.93 -25.72 9.28
C THR A 197 -11.85 -26.66 8.54
N PHE A 198 -11.31 -27.75 8.02
CA PHE A 198 -12.03 -28.85 7.38
C PHE A 198 -12.31 -29.96 8.38
N SER A 199 -13.52 -30.51 8.38
CA SER A 199 -13.87 -31.78 9.04
C SER A 199 -14.88 -32.54 8.20
N THR A 200 -14.96 -33.87 8.39
CA THR A 200 -15.94 -34.72 7.71
C THR A 200 -16.30 -35.92 8.58
N SER A 201 -17.50 -36.45 8.39
CA SER A 201 -17.96 -37.72 8.95
C SER A 201 -17.97 -38.86 7.91
N LYS A 202 -17.45 -38.61 6.70
CA LYS A 202 -17.37 -39.59 5.62
C LYS A 202 -15.90 -39.87 5.26
N PRO A 203 -15.48 -41.14 5.29
CA PRO A 203 -14.18 -41.53 4.76
C PRO A 203 -14.09 -41.23 3.27
N GLY A 204 -12.89 -40.90 2.79
CA GLY A 204 -12.67 -40.61 1.38
C GLY A 204 -11.46 -39.71 1.14
N VAL A 205 -11.19 -39.45 -0.14
CA VAL A 205 -10.14 -38.51 -0.57
C VAL A 205 -10.81 -37.21 -0.98
N TYR A 206 -10.43 -36.12 -0.30
CA TYR A 206 -10.97 -34.79 -0.52
C TYR A 206 -9.92 -33.92 -1.19
N THR A 207 -10.05 -33.67 -2.50
CA THR A 207 -9.21 -32.73 -3.24
C THR A 207 -9.98 -31.44 -3.47
N PHE A 208 -9.67 -30.40 -2.69
CA PHE A 208 -10.27 -29.08 -2.83
C PHE A 208 -9.49 -28.23 -3.83
N THR A 209 -10.19 -27.53 -4.72
CA THR A 209 -9.61 -26.53 -5.61
C THR A 209 -9.87 -25.14 -5.03
N PHE A 210 -8.82 -24.33 -4.94
CA PHE A 210 -8.87 -22.96 -4.47
C PHE A 210 -8.67 -22.02 -5.66
N ASN A 211 -9.68 -21.17 -5.88
CA ASN A 211 -9.68 -20.16 -6.92
C ASN A 211 -9.57 -18.77 -6.28
N ALA A 212 -8.64 -17.93 -6.75
CA ALA A 212 -8.59 -16.52 -6.37
C ALA A 212 -9.28 -15.69 -7.45
N LEU A 213 -10.31 -14.97 -7.06
CA LEU A 213 -11.20 -14.24 -7.96
C LEU A 213 -11.15 -12.75 -7.67
N THR A 214 -11.08 -11.95 -8.74
CA THR A 214 -11.16 -10.49 -8.69
C THR A 214 -12.50 -10.01 -9.27
N TYR A 215 -12.96 -8.82 -8.89
CA TYR A 215 -14.20 -8.24 -9.42
C TYR A 215 -14.18 -8.04 -10.96
N GLY A 216 -12.98 -8.05 -11.56
CA GLY A 216 -12.76 -7.95 -13.01
C GLY A 216 -12.63 -9.30 -13.73
N GLY A 217 -12.80 -10.44 -13.04
CA GLY A 217 -12.77 -11.77 -13.65
C GLY A 217 -11.37 -12.31 -13.99
N TYR A 218 -10.29 -11.69 -13.49
CA TYR A 218 -8.97 -12.31 -13.57
C TYR A 218 -8.93 -13.51 -12.63
N GLU A 219 -8.71 -14.69 -13.21
CA GLU A 219 -8.47 -15.93 -12.47
C GLU A 219 -6.97 -16.18 -12.41
N MET A 220 -6.46 -16.24 -11.19
CA MET A 220 -5.12 -16.77 -10.96
C MET A 220 -5.13 -18.28 -11.16
N LYS A 221 -3.96 -18.85 -11.42
CA LYS A 221 -3.84 -20.31 -11.53
C LYS A 221 -4.39 -20.96 -10.25
N PRO A 222 -5.40 -21.85 -10.34
CA PRO A 222 -5.95 -22.53 -9.18
C PRO A 222 -4.90 -23.42 -8.51
N VAL A 223 -5.05 -23.62 -7.20
CA VAL A 223 -4.23 -24.55 -6.42
C VAL A 223 -5.10 -25.58 -5.72
N THR A 224 -4.56 -26.77 -5.49
CA THR A 224 -5.32 -27.87 -4.89
C THR A 224 -4.72 -28.34 -3.59
N VAL A 225 -5.55 -28.70 -2.60
CA VAL A 225 -5.13 -29.40 -1.39
C VAL A 225 -5.89 -30.72 -1.28
N THR A 226 -5.17 -31.80 -1.01
CA THR A 226 -5.75 -33.14 -0.83
C THR A 226 -5.63 -33.60 0.61
N ILE A 227 -6.74 -34.03 1.20
CA ILE A 227 -6.81 -34.63 2.55
C ILE A 227 -7.47 -36.01 2.44
N THR A 228 -6.87 -37.01 3.09
CA THR A 228 -7.46 -38.35 3.20
C THR A 228 -8.20 -38.48 4.52
N ALA A 229 -9.51 -38.65 4.48
CA ALA A 229 -10.31 -38.97 5.66
C ALA A 229 -10.42 -40.50 5.80
N VAL A 230 -9.93 -41.05 6.91
CA VAL A 230 -9.98 -42.49 7.22
C VAL A 230 -11.18 -42.81 8.11
N ASP A 231 -11.61 -44.07 8.13
CA ASP A 231 -12.66 -44.53 9.03
C ASP A 231 -12.38 -44.18 10.49
N ALA A 232 -13.45 -43.86 11.24
CA ALA A 232 -13.37 -43.81 12.69
C ALA A 232 -13.30 -45.24 13.22
N ASP A 233 -12.24 -45.58 13.96
CA ASP A 233 -12.19 -46.83 14.70
C ASP A 233 -13.41 -46.90 15.63
N THR A 234 -14.25 -47.91 15.43
CA THR A 234 -15.50 -48.15 16.17
C THR A 234 -15.26 -48.63 17.60
#